data_AF-A0A2E4B499-F1
#
_entry.id   AF-A0A2E4B499-F1
#
_cell.length_a   1.000
_cell.length_b   1.000
_cell.length_c   1.000
_cell.angle_alpha   90.00
_cell.angle_beta   90.00
_cell.angle_gamma   90.00
#
_symmetry.space_group_name_H-M   'P 1'
#
loop_
_entity.id
_entity.type
_entity.pdbx_description
1 polymer ?
#
loop_
_entity_poly.entity_id
_entity_poly.type
_entity_poly.pdbx_seq_one_letter_code
_entity_poly.pdbx_strand_id
1 'polypeptide(L)'
;MEEASWWPRGLALGSIDDALSNQELTTKWGKLSCFDVRETMEPSWWNKQDNGCWGSFSKLKIESVKVIHQQGNHTFLHLDEAYTALVYSIPTSDSTSMLTRKSAWATALESTSILLPVAGMTIEGNDAVVVFPRFDLTSDADIEWISTSLGLAQASLEPFSTPNDQNRWNQRLKSVEDALRPNTLWRAPHTKHTVGLPALRIHPSWVGMTDGEMKLIPMNQRVSEHLLCGAERLPALAELIQMEGRWVEMNGYSRTDIESMLGAWSSSTPSSWSNKKALSTVLGGAWIWRYYDVLFSYAEAVLYDDKKGLESAKSWLKDVTRLQAHLGVLRVWKSGVWVGITTMIVAYYGWQIESMTPSFAIGVALAGALLSFASNRMYWWKDPSPI
;
A
#
# COMPACT_ATOMS: atom_id res chain seq x y z
N MET A 1 -26.53 14.10 -18.45
CA MET A 1 -25.96 14.21 -17.10
C MET A 1 -24.58 13.64 -17.17
N GLU A 2 -23.56 14.40 -16.77
CA GLU A 2 -22.29 13.75 -16.41
C GLU A 2 -22.60 12.79 -15.26
N GLU A 3 -22.23 11.51 -15.43
CA GLU A 3 -22.36 10.51 -14.37
C GLU A 3 -21.48 10.90 -13.17
N ALA A 4 -21.92 10.56 -11.96
CA ALA A 4 -21.20 10.90 -10.74
C ALA A 4 -19.76 10.38 -10.75
N SER A 5 -18.79 11.16 -10.26
CA SER A 5 -17.36 10.84 -10.37
C SER A 5 -16.93 9.56 -9.64
N TRP A 6 -17.69 9.13 -8.63
CA TRP A 6 -17.50 7.86 -7.92
C TRP A 6 -18.04 6.65 -8.68
N TRP A 7 -18.85 6.84 -9.72
CA TRP A 7 -19.48 5.75 -10.45
C TRP A 7 -18.45 5.01 -11.31
N PRO A 8 -18.30 3.68 -11.19
CA PRO A 8 -17.31 2.92 -11.95
C PRO A 8 -17.81 2.63 -13.38
N ARG A 9 -17.93 3.69 -14.18
CA ARG A 9 -18.48 3.67 -15.54
C ARG A 9 -17.85 2.65 -16.50
N GLY A 10 -16.61 2.25 -16.27
CA GLY A 10 -15.95 1.25 -17.11
C GLY A 10 -16.46 -0.18 -16.89
N LEU A 11 -17.02 -0.47 -15.70
CA LEU A 11 -17.38 -1.83 -15.28
C LEU A 11 -18.76 -1.99 -14.65
N ALA A 12 -19.43 -0.90 -14.28
CA ALA A 12 -20.76 -0.93 -13.67
C ALA A 12 -21.80 -1.60 -14.58
N LEU A 13 -22.71 -2.35 -13.96
CA LEU A 13 -23.86 -2.98 -14.61
C LEU A 13 -25.13 -2.37 -14.00
N GLY A 14 -25.95 -1.72 -14.83
CA GLY A 14 -27.17 -1.05 -14.38
C GLY A 14 -27.03 0.46 -14.24
N SER A 15 -28.01 1.10 -13.61
CA SER A 15 -28.04 2.55 -13.38
C SER A 15 -27.62 2.93 -11.96
N ILE A 16 -27.16 4.17 -11.78
CA ILE A 16 -26.85 4.72 -10.45
C ILE A 16 -28.09 4.69 -9.54
N ASP A 17 -29.27 5.03 -10.08
CA ASP A 17 -30.51 5.11 -9.30
C ASP A 17 -30.94 3.74 -8.79
N ASP A 18 -30.81 2.69 -9.60
CA ASP A 18 -31.08 1.31 -9.18
C ASP A 18 -30.09 0.85 -8.11
N ALA A 19 -28.80 1.19 -8.27
CA ALA A 19 -27.77 0.83 -7.30
C ALA A 19 -28.02 1.50 -5.94
N LEU A 20 -28.30 2.80 -5.92
CA LEU A 20 -28.60 3.55 -4.70
C LEU A 20 -29.89 3.06 -4.03
N SER A 21 -30.93 2.74 -4.81
CA SER A 21 -32.20 2.22 -4.29
C SER A 21 -32.03 0.84 -3.63
N ASN A 22 -31.15 0.00 -4.18
CA ASN A 22 -30.86 -1.33 -3.64
C ASN A 22 -29.68 -1.36 -2.66
N GLN A 23 -28.98 -0.23 -2.47
CA GLN A 23 -27.71 -0.11 -1.75
C GLN A 23 -26.63 -1.10 -2.24
N GLU A 24 -26.74 -1.57 -3.47
CA GLU A 24 -25.84 -2.56 -4.07
C GLU A 24 -25.49 -2.15 -5.50
N LEU A 25 -24.20 -2.03 -5.76
CA LEU A 25 -23.59 -1.77 -7.05
C LEU A 25 -23.00 -3.07 -7.60
N THR A 26 -23.46 -3.51 -8.77
CA THR A 26 -22.88 -4.65 -9.47
C THR A 26 -21.89 -4.18 -10.54
N THR A 27 -20.71 -4.78 -10.57
CA THR A 27 -19.68 -4.56 -11.60
C THR A 27 -19.29 -5.89 -12.25
N LYS A 28 -18.56 -5.83 -13.37
CA LYS A 28 -17.95 -7.03 -13.99
C LYS A 28 -16.95 -7.77 -13.08
N TRP A 29 -16.42 -7.13 -12.04
CA TRP A 29 -15.48 -7.73 -11.10
C TRP A 29 -16.14 -8.26 -9.82
N GLY A 30 -17.35 -7.80 -9.51
CA GLY A 30 -18.05 -8.20 -8.30
C GLY A 30 -19.12 -7.20 -7.87
N LYS A 31 -19.75 -7.50 -6.74
CA LYS A 31 -20.74 -6.65 -6.10
C LYS A 31 -20.11 -5.81 -5.00
N LEU A 32 -20.65 -4.63 -4.78
CA LEU A 32 -20.22 -3.65 -3.79
C LEU A 32 -21.45 -3.07 -3.11
N SER A 33 -21.37 -2.79 -1.82
CA SER A 33 -22.35 -1.91 -1.17
C SER A 33 -22.11 -0.47 -1.67
N CYS A 34 -23.18 0.30 -1.78
CA CYS A 34 -23.10 1.73 -2.07
C CYS A 34 -23.99 2.54 -1.13
N PHE A 35 -23.61 3.80 -0.94
CA PHE A 35 -24.23 4.70 0.01
C PHE A 35 -24.56 6.04 -0.65
N ASP A 36 -25.79 6.51 -0.47
CA ASP A 36 -26.21 7.81 -0.98
C ASP A 36 -25.68 8.94 -0.10
N VAL A 37 -24.49 9.43 -0.48
CA VAL A 37 -23.81 10.50 0.25
C VAL A 37 -24.60 11.82 0.28
N ARG A 38 -25.61 12.00 -0.59
CA ARG A 38 -26.43 13.22 -0.60
C ARG A 38 -27.25 13.36 0.67
N GLU A 39 -27.64 12.25 1.30
CA GLU A 39 -28.35 12.27 2.58
C GLU A 39 -27.52 12.94 3.68
N THR A 40 -26.19 12.77 3.63
CA THR A 40 -25.27 13.35 4.62
C THR A 40 -25.09 14.85 4.49
N MET A 41 -25.65 15.48 3.44
CA MET A 41 -25.64 16.94 3.30
C MET A 41 -26.66 17.62 4.20
N GLU A 42 -27.61 16.85 4.75
CA GLU A 42 -28.66 17.35 5.63
C GLU A 42 -28.28 17.18 7.11
N PRO A 43 -28.22 18.26 7.92
CA PRO A 43 -27.95 18.14 9.36
C PRO A 43 -28.89 17.18 10.08
N SER A 44 -30.15 17.12 9.63
CA SER A 44 -31.16 16.23 10.22
C SER A 44 -30.84 14.74 10.07
N TRP A 45 -30.07 14.36 9.05
CA TRP A 45 -29.62 12.99 8.84
C TRP A 45 -28.67 12.58 9.96
N TRP A 46 -27.64 13.39 10.23
CA TRP A 46 -26.64 13.15 11.28
C TRP A 46 -27.26 12.95 12.65
N ASN A 47 -28.28 13.74 12.98
CA ASN A 47 -28.95 13.73 14.28
C ASN A 47 -29.96 12.56 14.45
N LYS A 48 -30.20 11.76 13.41
CA LYS A 48 -31.16 10.64 13.42
C LYS A 48 -30.51 9.25 13.28
N GLN A 49 -29.23 9.18 12.92
CA GLN A 49 -28.57 7.89 12.73
C GLN A 49 -28.24 7.21 14.05
N ASP A 50 -28.43 5.89 14.07
CA ASP A 50 -28.09 5.01 15.20
C ASP A 50 -27.49 3.69 14.71
N ASN A 51 -28.02 3.15 13.60
CA ASN A 51 -27.55 1.88 13.05
C ASN A 51 -26.13 1.97 12.46
N GLY A 52 -25.25 1.05 12.85
CA GLY A 52 -23.87 0.97 12.35
C GLY A 52 -22.95 2.09 12.83
N CYS A 53 -23.44 3.02 13.67
CA CYS A 53 -22.69 4.13 14.22
C CYS A 53 -21.75 3.69 15.36
N TRP A 54 -20.61 4.38 15.51
CA TRP A 54 -19.62 4.10 16.56
C TRP A 54 -18.95 5.37 17.10
N GLY A 55 -18.25 5.22 18.23
CA GLY A 55 -17.51 6.32 18.86
C GLY A 55 -18.47 7.37 19.44
N SER A 56 -18.17 8.65 19.19
CA SER A 56 -18.98 9.77 19.68
C SER A 56 -20.13 10.16 18.75
N PHE A 57 -20.52 9.31 17.79
CA PHE A 57 -21.52 9.65 16.77
C PHE A 57 -22.86 10.09 17.38
N SER A 58 -23.38 9.35 18.35
CA SER A 58 -24.64 9.67 19.05
C SER A 58 -24.61 10.96 19.88
N LYS A 59 -23.41 11.51 20.10
CA LYS A 59 -23.20 12.78 20.80
C LYS A 59 -23.07 13.95 19.82
N LEU A 60 -22.93 13.69 18.53
CA LEU A 60 -22.91 14.73 17.51
C LEU A 60 -24.27 15.43 17.51
N LYS A 61 -24.24 16.76 17.49
CA LYS A 61 -25.40 17.62 17.36
C LYS A 61 -25.10 18.58 16.22
N ILE A 62 -25.38 18.13 15.01
CA ILE A 62 -24.98 18.85 13.80
C ILE A 62 -26.07 19.85 13.45
N GLU A 63 -25.70 21.13 13.37
CA GLU A 63 -26.62 22.22 13.00
C GLU A 63 -26.45 22.62 11.54
N SER A 64 -25.25 22.47 11.00
CA SER A 64 -24.86 22.86 9.65
C SER A 64 -23.89 21.86 9.02
N VAL A 65 -24.05 21.65 7.72
CA VAL A 65 -23.16 20.82 6.90
C VAL A 65 -22.70 21.66 5.72
N LYS A 66 -21.38 21.74 5.52
CA LYS A 66 -20.79 22.39 4.36
C LYS A 66 -20.00 21.38 3.54
N VAL A 67 -20.40 21.20 2.28
CA VAL A 67 -19.62 20.41 1.32
C VAL A 67 -18.41 21.21 0.90
N ILE A 68 -17.21 20.67 1.12
CA ILE A 68 -15.95 21.32 0.77
C ILE A 68 -15.45 20.84 -0.58
N HIS A 69 -15.50 19.54 -0.81
CA HIS A 69 -15.08 18.94 -2.08
C HIS A 69 -15.67 17.54 -2.26
N GLN A 70 -15.88 17.15 -3.51
CA GLN A 70 -16.29 15.80 -3.90
C GLN A 70 -15.35 15.29 -4.99
N GLN A 71 -14.65 14.18 -4.73
CA GLN A 71 -13.70 13.62 -5.68
C GLN A 71 -13.63 12.11 -5.61
N GLY A 72 -13.92 11.49 -6.76
CA GLY A 72 -14.05 10.05 -6.86
C GLY A 72 -14.98 9.56 -5.76
N ASN A 73 -14.56 8.52 -5.05
CA ASN A 73 -15.35 7.87 -4.01
C ASN A 73 -15.56 8.71 -2.71
N HIS A 74 -14.99 9.91 -2.59
CA HIS A 74 -14.94 10.66 -1.34
C HIS A 74 -15.75 11.95 -1.42
N THR A 75 -16.55 12.21 -0.39
CA THR A 75 -17.18 13.51 -0.13
C THR A 75 -16.62 14.07 1.19
N PHE A 76 -16.00 15.25 1.09
CA PHE A 76 -15.38 15.95 2.21
C PHE A 76 -16.31 17.03 2.75
N LEU A 77 -16.69 16.88 4.02
CA LEU A 77 -17.67 17.73 4.67
C LEU A 77 -17.08 18.40 5.91
N HIS A 78 -17.48 19.66 6.13
CA HIS A 78 -17.38 20.30 7.43
C HIS A 78 -18.73 20.20 8.14
N LEU A 79 -18.71 19.70 9.37
CA LEU A 79 -19.89 19.60 10.22
C LEU A 79 -19.73 20.64 11.33
N ASP A 80 -20.48 21.72 11.21
CA ASP A 80 -20.27 22.95 11.98
C ASP A 80 -18.81 23.42 11.94
N GLU A 81 -18.35 24.05 13.02
CA GLU A 81 -16.94 24.43 13.20
C GLU A 81 -16.14 23.34 13.94
N ALA A 82 -16.79 22.30 14.45
CA ALA A 82 -16.19 21.34 15.38
C ALA A 82 -15.61 20.09 14.71
N TYR A 83 -16.15 19.68 13.56
CA TYR A 83 -15.80 18.40 12.96
C TYR A 83 -15.59 18.46 11.46
N THR A 84 -14.97 17.40 10.96
CA THR A 84 -14.74 17.16 9.55
C THR A 84 -15.06 15.71 9.25
N ALA A 85 -15.80 15.45 8.18
CA ALA A 85 -16.21 14.10 7.82
C ALA A 85 -15.73 13.70 6.41
N LEU A 86 -15.30 12.45 6.31
CA LEU A 86 -15.09 11.72 5.07
C LEU A 86 -16.25 10.75 4.88
N VAL A 87 -16.98 10.94 3.80
CA VAL A 87 -18.10 10.09 3.42
C VAL A 87 -17.76 9.35 2.14
N TYR A 88 -17.94 8.03 2.15
CA TYR A 88 -17.62 7.13 1.04
C TYR A 88 -18.89 6.73 0.29
N SER A 89 -18.93 6.93 -1.03
CA SER A 89 -20.05 6.47 -1.86
C SER A 89 -20.07 4.95 -2.01
N ILE A 90 -18.88 4.34 -1.98
CA ILE A 90 -18.62 2.91 -1.99
C ILE A 90 -17.76 2.62 -0.76
N PRO A 91 -18.34 2.14 0.36
CA PRO A 91 -17.57 1.72 1.52
C PRO A 91 -16.62 0.56 1.16
N THR A 92 -15.31 0.70 1.41
CA THR A 92 -14.30 -0.28 0.94
C THR A 92 -13.55 -1.03 2.03
N SER A 93 -13.42 -0.47 3.23
CA SER A 93 -12.84 -1.12 4.41
C SER A 93 -13.22 -0.38 5.69
N ASP A 94 -12.92 -0.97 6.85
CA ASP A 94 -12.97 -0.34 8.18
C ASP A 94 -11.58 0.11 8.67
N SER A 95 -10.61 0.22 7.75
CA SER A 95 -9.21 0.42 8.13
C SER A 95 -9.02 1.71 8.92
N THR A 96 -9.71 2.78 8.51
CA THR A 96 -9.67 4.07 9.20
C THR A 96 -10.32 4.00 10.58
N SER A 97 -11.56 3.49 10.70
CA SER A 97 -12.22 3.39 12.01
C SER A 97 -11.52 2.44 12.97
N MET A 98 -10.90 1.37 12.47
CA MET A 98 -10.17 0.41 13.29
C MET A 98 -8.98 1.01 14.03
N LEU A 99 -8.35 2.07 13.50
CA LEU A 99 -7.25 2.76 14.19
C LEU A 99 -7.70 3.34 15.54
N THR A 100 -8.92 3.86 15.64
CA THR A 100 -9.49 4.36 16.90
C THR A 100 -10.18 3.25 17.70
N ARG A 101 -10.95 2.39 17.03
CA ARG A 101 -11.79 1.38 17.71
C ARG A 101 -10.98 0.32 18.44
N LYS A 102 -9.72 0.09 18.05
CA LYS A 102 -8.77 -0.72 18.81
C LYS A 102 -7.95 0.18 19.72
N SER A 103 -8.30 0.21 21.00
CA SER A 103 -7.65 1.08 22.01
C SER A 103 -6.13 0.99 21.99
N ALA A 104 -5.56 -0.21 21.84
CA ALA A 104 -4.12 -0.39 21.78
C ALA A 104 -3.46 0.29 20.56
N TRP A 105 -4.16 0.34 19.41
CA TRP A 105 -3.68 1.04 18.21
C TRP A 105 -3.82 2.55 18.39
N ALA A 106 -4.95 3.00 18.92
CA ALA A 106 -5.18 4.41 19.21
C ALA A 106 -4.11 4.98 20.16
N THR A 107 -3.83 4.28 21.26
CA THR A 107 -2.77 4.67 22.21
C THR A 107 -1.39 4.71 21.57
N ALA A 108 -1.07 3.78 20.67
CA ALA A 108 0.21 3.80 19.98
C ALA A 108 0.33 4.93 18.95
N LEU A 109 -0.79 5.43 18.43
CA LEU A 109 -0.82 6.53 17.45
C LEU A 109 -1.01 7.91 18.08
N GLU A 110 -1.35 8.00 19.37
CA GLU A 110 -1.67 9.25 20.08
C GLU A 110 -0.55 10.30 20.02
N SER A 111 0.72 9.86 20.03
CA SER A 111 1.90 10.74 19.95
C SER A 111 2.41 10.97 18.53
N THR A 112 1.69 10.50 17.51
CA THR A 112 2.10 10.58 16.10
C THR A 112 1.35 11.71 15.38
N SER A 113 1.71 11.96 14.12
CA SER A 113 0.98 12.93 13.28
C SER A 113 -0.32 12.36 12.68
N ILE A 114 -0.77 11.15 13.03
CA ILE A 114 -2.03 10.61 12.51
C ILE A 114 -3.22 11.27 13.21
N LEU A 115 -4.14 11.87 12.45
CA LEU A 115 -5.40 12.35 13.02
C LEU A 115 -6.37 11.17 13.15
N LEU A 116 -6.65 10.77 14.38
CA LEU A 116 -7.58 9.67 14.65
C LEU A 116 -9.04 10.13 14.53
N PRO A 117 -9.92 9.35 13.89
CA PRO A 117 -11.34 9.67 13.85
C PRO A 117 -11.98 9.47 15.22
N VAL A 118 -12.99 10.27 15.55
CA VAL A 118 -13.70 10.27 16.84
C VAL A 118 -15.07 9.59 16.77
N ALA A 119 -15.61 9.43 15.56
CA ALA A 119 -16.90 8.81 15.31
C ALA A 119 -16.99 8.32 13.87
N GLY A 120 -18.00 7.52 13.56
CA GLY A 120 -18.30 7.11 12.19
C GLY A 120 -19.50 6.20 12.10
N MET A 121 -19.78 5.73 10.89
CA MET A 121 -20.84 4.78 10.56
C MET A 121 -20.31 3.75 9.58
N THR A 122 -20.61 2.48 9.83
CA THR A 122 -20.26 1.36 8.94
C THR A 122 -21.49 0.81 8.23
N ILE A 123 -21.30 0.40 6.96
CA ILE A 123 -22.26 -0.36 6.16
C ILE A 123 -21.57 -1.67 5.78
N GLU A 124 -22.20 -2.79 6.08
CA GLU A 124 -21.64 -4.15 5.86
C GLU A 124 -20.22 -4.33 6.43
N GLY A 125 -19.92 -3.63 7.54
CA GLY A 125 -18.62 -3.68 8.20
C GLY A 125 -17.53 -2.83 7.56
N ASN A 126 -17.84 -2.03 6.53
CA ASN A 126 -16.93 -1.05 5.93
C ASN A 126 -17.33 0.37 6.32
N ASP A 127 -16.39 1.29 6.47
CA ASP A 127 -16.69 2.68 6.82
C ASP A 127 -17.40 3.39 5.66
N ALA A 128 -18.64 3.80 5.90
CA ALA A 128 -19.40 4.69 5.01
C ALA A 128 -19.20 6.16 5.40
N VAL A 129 -19.06 6.41 6.71
CA VAL A 129 -18.80 7.74 7.27
C VAL A 129 -17.69 7.64 8.31
N VAL A 130 -16.73 8.54 8.23
CA VAL A 130 -15.68 8.71 9.23
C VAL A 130 -15.60 10.18 9.62
N VAL A 131 -15.68 10.45 10.92
CA VAL A 131 -15.69 11.81 11.49
C VAL A 131 -14.43 12.03 12.31
N PHE A 132 -13.74 13.11 12.02
CA PHE A 132 -12.54 13.58 12.69
C PHE A 132 -12.82 14.86 13.47
N PRO A 133 -11.97 15.21 14.44
CA PRO A 133 -11.85 16.60 14.90
C PRO A 133 -11.65 17.52 13.69
N ARG A 134 -12.08 18.77 13.82
CA ARG A 134 -11.97 19.76 12.75
C ARG A 134 -10.56 19.81 12.16
N PHE A 135 -10.45 19.69 10.84
CA PHE A 135 -9.23 20.00 10.11
C PHE A 135 -9.53 20.61 8.74
N ASP A 136 -8.56 21.36 8.24
CA ASP A 136 -8.58 21.91 6.87
C ASP A 136 -7.46 21.27 6.06
N LEU A 137 -7.73 20.92 4.80
CA LEU A 137 -6.71 20.35 3.93
C LEU A 137 -5.63 21.40 3.62
N THR A 138 -4.37 20.97 3.63
CA THR A 138 -3.23 21.80 3.25
C THR A 138 -2.39 21.11 2.18
N SER A 139 -1.76 21.93 1.33
CA SER A 139 -0.75 21.52 0.35
C SER A 139 0.68 21.86 0.78
N ASP A 140 0.87 22.36 2.01
CA ASP A 140 2.17 22.86 2.48
C ASP A 140 3.13 21.73 2.90
N ALA A 141 2.62 20.50 3.00
CA ALA A 141 3.42 19.35 3.37
C ALA A 141 4.32 18.89 2.24
N ASP A 142 5.63 18.85 2.50
CA ASP A 142 6.59 18.23 1.61
C ASP A 142 6.68 16.70 1.81
N ILE A 143 7.32 16.04 0.85
CA ILE A 143 7.46 14.57 0.87
C ILE A 143 8.31 14.07 2.04
N GLU A 144 9.25 14.87 2.54
CA GLU A 144 10.14 14.48 3.64
C GLU A 144 9.36 14.41 4.96
N TRP A 145 8.53 15.42 5.23
CA TRP A 145 7.63 15.45 6.38
C TRP A 145 6.61 14.31 6.31
N ILE A 146 5.93 14.13 5.17
CA ILE A 146 4.94 13.04 5.01
C ILE A 146 5.60 11.69 5.27
N SER A 147 6.78 11.45 4.71
CA SER A 147 7.50 10.17 4.84
C SER A 147 7.98 9.91 6.26
N THR A 148 8.48 10.95 6.95
CA THR A 148 8.89 10.88 8.36
C THR A 148 7.68 10.57 9.25
N SER A 149 6.60 11.32 9.09
CA SER A 149 5.37 11.13 9.88
C SER A 149 4.74 9.76 9.64
N LEU A 150 4.76 9.28 8.38
CA LEU A 150 4.31 7.91 8.06
C LEU A 150 5.22 6.87 8.73
N GLY A 151 6.54 7.02 8.63
CA GLY A 151 7.50 6.09 9.23
C GLY A 151 7.35 5.99 10.75
N LEU A 152 7.22 7.13 11.44
CA LEU A 152 6.98 7.17 12.90
C LEU A 152 5.67 6.48 13.30
N ALA A 153 4.59 6.72 12.56
CA ALA A 153 3.30 6.08 12.81
C ALA A 153 3.33 4.56 12.55
N GLN A 154 4.03 4.12 11.49
CA GLN A 154 4.20 2.71 11.21
C GLN A 154 5.08 2.02 12.27
N ALA A 155 6.13 2.69 12.74
CA ALA A 155 6.99 2.20 13.80
C ALA A 155 6.23 2.03 15.12
N SER A 156 5.33 2.96 15.47
CA SER A 156 4.52 2.83 16.69
C SER A 156 3.53 1.66 16.62
N LEU A 157 3.14 1.23 15.41
CA LEU A 157 2.30 0.07 15.17
C LEU A 157 3.04 -1.27 15.08
N GLU A 158 4.39 -1.28 15.15
CA GLU A 158 5.21 -2.51 15.12
C GLU A 158 4.77 -3.58 16.13
N PRO A 159 4.41 -3.25 17.39
CA PRO A 159 3.97 -4.26 18.37
C PRO A 159 2.70 -5.02 17.95
N PHE A 160 1.92 -4.46 17.01
CA PHE A 160 0.69 -5.08 16.48
C PHE A 160 0.90 -5.71 15.11
N SER A 161 2.15 -5.84 14.68
CA SER A 161 2.50 -6.47 13.42
C SER A 161 2.10 -7.95 13.37
N THR A 162 1.91 -8.43 12.15
CA THR A 162 1.75 -9.86 11.85
C THR A 162 3.06 -10.40 11.30
N PRO A 163 3.38 -11.69 11.54
CA PRO A 163 4.56 -12.31 10.95
C PRO A 163 4.58 -12.17 9.42
N ASN A 164 5.75 -12.40 8.84
CA ASN A 164 5.88 -12.44 7.38
C ASN A 164 4.88 -13.41 6.75
N ASP A 165 3.99 -12.89 5.89
CA ASP A 165 3.03 -13.69 5.13
C ASP A 165 3.21 -13.49 3.62
N GLN A 166 4.43 -13.77 3.15
CA GLN A 166 4.76 -13.67 1.73
C GLN A 166 3.82 -14.48 0.83
N ASN A 167 3.23 -15.57 1.34
CA ASN A 167 2.34 -16.41 0.57
C ASN A 167 1.04 -15.68 0.28
N ARG A 168 0.43 -15.06 1.30
CA ARG A 168 -0.78 -14.26 1.11
C ARG A 168 -0.54 -13.02 0.26
N TRP A 169 0.58 -12.32 0.43
CA TRP A 169 0.88 -11.14 -0.41
C TRP A 169 1.08 -11.53 -1.89
N ASN A 170 1.75 -12.64 -2.16
CA ASN A 170 1.89 -13.17 -3.51
C ASN A 170 0.55 -13.68 -4.08
N GLN A 171 -0.33 -14.23 -3.24
CA GLN A 171 -1.67 -14.64 -3.64
C GLN A 171 -2.57 -13.44 -3.95
N ARG A 172 -2.45 -12.37 -3.18
CA ARG A 172 -3.12 -11.09 -3.43
C ARG A 172 -2.73 -10.52 -4.80
N LEU A 173 -1.43 -10.49 -5.10
CA LEU A 173 -0.93 -10.11 -6.44
C LEU A 173 -1.51 -11.00 -7.54
N LYS A 174 -1.54 -12.32 -7.31
CA LYS A 174 -2.14 -13.27 -8.24
C LYS A 174 -3.60 -12.94 -8.55
N SER A 175 -4.43 -12.66 -7.54
CA SER A 175 -5.85 -12.34 -7.76
C SER A 175 -6.04 -11.14 -8.68
N VAL A 176 -5.23 -10.10 -8.49
CA VAL A 176 -5.25 -8.90 -9.33
C VAL A 176 -4.80 -9.21 -10.76
N GLU A 177 -3.71 -9.95 -10.91
CA GLU A 177 -3.21 -10.37 -12.23
C GLU A 177 -4.22 -11.26 -12.97
N ASP A 178 -4.90 -12.19 -12.29
CA ASP A 178 -5.90 -13.07 -12.90
C ASP A 178 -7.10 -12.26 -13.42
N ALA A 179 -7.49 -11.19 -12.71
CA ALA A 179 -8.56 -10.29 -13.11
C ALA A 179 -8.18 -9.33 -14.25
N LEU A 180 -6.97 -8.75 -14.20
CA LEU A 180 -6.52 -7.75 -15.16
C LEU A 180 -5.85 -8.35 -16.41
N ARG A 181 -5.34 -9.59 -16.30
CA ARG A 181 -4.54 -10.30 -17.31
C ARG A 181 -3.40 -9.45 -17.89
N PRO A 182 -2.50 -8.90 -17.04
CA PRO A 182 -1.35 -8.17 -17.53
C PRO A 182 -0.40 -9.12 -18.28
N ASN A 183 0.43 -8.55 -19.16
CA ASN A 183 1.46 -9.32 -19.88
C ASN A 183 2.68 -9.69 -19.01
N THR A 184 2.63 -9.40 -17.72
CA THR A 184 3.70 -9.63 -16.74
C THR A 184 3.13 -10.31 -15.51
N LEU A 185 3.91 -11.20 -14.89
CA LEU A 185 3.57 -11.87 -13.64
C LEU A 185 4.79 -11.78 -12.73
N TRP A 186 4.62 -11.31 -11.49
CA TRP A 186 5.75 -11.16 -10.57
C TRP A 186 5.45 -11.75 -9.19
N ARG A 187 6.31 -12.67 -8.76
CA ARG A 187 6.39 -13.16 -7.38
C ARG A 187 7.74 -12.81 -6.78
N ALA A 188 7.73 -12.32 -5.55
CA ALA A 188 8.94 -11.98 -4.84
C ALA A 188 9.05 -12.76 -3.52
N PRO A 189 10.25 -13.27 -3.17
CA PRO A 189 10.51 -13.67 -1.80
C PRO A 189 10.60 -12.40 -0.94
N HIS A 190 10.20 -12.47 0.32
CA HIS A 190 10.41 -11.37 1.27
C HIS A 190 11.35 -11.79 2.39
N THR A 191 12.00 -10.82 3.02
CA THR A 191 12.85 -11.12 4.17
C THR A 191 11.98 -11.51 5.38
N LYS A 192 12.52 -12.32 6.29
CA LYS A 192 11.83 -12.67 7.55
C LYS A 192 11.46 -11.47 8.43
N HIS A 193 12.07 -10.31 8.18
CA HIS A 193 11.84 -9.06 8.91
C HIS A 193 10.73 -8.20 8.28
N THR A 194 10.26 -8.57 7.08
CA THR A 194 9.12 -7.95 6.46
C THR A 194 7.86 -8.46 7.15
N VAL A 195 7.18 -7.58 7.89
CA VAL A 195 5.99 -7.88 8.70
C VAL A 195 4.78 -7.11 8.18
N GLY A 196 3.57 -7.63 8.35
CA GLY A 196 2.33 -6.94 7.95
C GLY A 196 1.82 -6.02 9.05
N LEU A 197 1.48 -4.77 8.74
CA LEU A 197 1.01 -3.77 9.71
C LEU A 197 -0.49 -3.47 9.60
N PRO A 198 -1.12 -2.96 10.67
CA PRO A 198 -2.37 -2.21 10.53
C PRO A 198 -2.21 -1.11 9.49
N ALA A 199 -3.19 -0.97 8.60
CA ALA A 199 -3.08 -0.07 7.46
C ALA A 199 -3.40 1.38 7.85
N LEU A 200 -2.57 2.32 7.44
CA LEU A 200 -2.78 3.77 7.60
C LEU A 200 -3.35 4.40 6.32
N ARG A 201 -2.96 3.88 5.15
CA ARG A 201 -3.43 4.31 3.81
C ARG A 201 -3.39 5.83 3.60
N ILE A 202 -2.21 6.42 3.77
CA ILE A 202 -2.00 7.86 3.63
C ILE A 202 -1.94 8.27 2.16
N HIS A 203 -2.56 9.40 1.83
CA HIS A 203 -2.50 10.03 0.51
C HIS A 203 -1.88 11.43 0.62
N PRO A 204 -0.93 11.81 -0.26
CA PRO A 204 -0.22 13.10 -0.15
C PRO A 204 -1.13 14.33 -0.29
N SER A 205 -2.24 14.24 -1.03
CA SER A 205 -3.26 15.32 -1.07
C SER A 205 -4.16 15.42 0.17
N TRP A 206 -4.05 14.49 1.11
CA TRP A 206 -4.90 14.39 2.30
C TRP A 206 -4.09 14.61 3.56
N VAL A 207 -3.45 15.78 3.63
CA VAL A 207 -2.81 16.30 4.84
C VAL A 207 -3.73 17.37 5.42
N GLY A 208 -4.08 17.20 6.69
CA GLY A 208 -4.90 18.16 7.44
C GLY A 208 -4.05 19.11 8.26
N MET A 209 -4.55 20.30 8.50
CA MET A 209 -4.06 21.26 9.48
C MET A 209 -5.08 21.34 10.62
N THR A 210 -4.64 21.08 11.85
CA THR A 210 -5.45 21.23 13.08
C THR A 210 -4.63 22.00 14.11
N ASP A 211 -5.18 23.05 14.68
CA ASP A 211 -4.52 23.87 15.72
C ASP A 211 -3.08 24.32 15.36
N GLY A 212 -2.82 24.57 14.07
CA GLY A 212 -1.50 24.96 13.56
C GLY A 212 -0.50 23.80 13.37
N GLU A 213 -0.92 22.56 13.58
CA GLU A 213 -0.13 21.35 13.34
C GLU A 213 -0.64 20.57 12.12
N MET A 214 0.30 20.13 11.28
CA MET A 214 0.00 19.21 10.18
C MET A 214 -0.27 17.80 10.73
N LYS A 215 -1.27 17.14 10.17
CA LYS A 215 -1.64 15.76 10.47
C LYS A 215 -1.88 14.96 9.20
N LEU A 216 -1.44 13.72 9.21
CA LEU A 216 -1.77 12.74 8.19
C LEU A 216 -3.19 12.22 8.43
N ILE A 217 -4.01 12.24 7.38
CA ILE A 217 -5.38 11.77 7.45
C ILE A 217 -5.44 10.32 6.96
N PRO A 218 -5.76 9.34 7.82
CA PRO A 218 -5.93 7.96 7.40
C PRO A 218 -7.17 7.81 6.51
N MET A 219 -7.06 6.96 5.50
CA MET A 219 -8.13 6.71 4.53
C MET A 219 -8.42 5.21 4.39
N ASN A 220 -9.45 4.87 3.63
CA ASN A 220 -9.74 3.49 3.26
C ASN A 220 -9.05 3.07 1.97
N GLN A 221 -9.05 1.75 1.73
CA GLN A 221 -8.49 1.18 0.51
C GLN A 221 -9.26 1.60 -0.75
N ARG A 222 -8.61 1.51 -1.91
CA ARG A 222 -9.22 1.86 -3.21
C ARG A 222 -10.37 0.91 -3.54
N VAL A 223 -11.32 1.35 -4.36
CA VAL A 223 -12.45 0.52 -4.80
C VAL A 223 -11.95 -0.70 -5.57
N SER A 224 -10.98 -0.53 -6.46
CA SER A 224 -10.32 -1.64 -7.15
C SER A 224 -9.67 -2.65 -6.20
N GLU A 225 -9.13 -2.16 -5.08
CA GLU A 225 -8.46 -3.00 -4.09
C GLU A 225 -9.46 -3.86 -3.34
N HIS A 226 -10.60 -3.30 -2.97
CA HIS A 226 -11.69 -4.06 -2.36
C HIS A 226 -12.30 -5.10 -3.31
N LEU A 227 -12.49 -4.76 -4.59
CA LEU A 227 -13.03 -5.67 -5.61
C LEU A 227 -12.12 -6.87 -5.94
N LEU A 228 -10.81 -6.62 -6.06
CA LEU A 228 -9.90 -7.60 -6.65
C LEU A 228 -9.19 -8.48 -5.61
N CYS A 229 -9.21 -8.11 -4.32
CA CYS A 229 -8.52 -8.87 -3.30
C CYS A 229 -9.08 -8.68 -1.88
N GLY A 230 -9.03 -9.74 -1.07
CA GLY A 230 -9.52 -9.72 0.32
C GLY A 230 -8.64 -8.90 1.28
N ALA A 231 -9.17 -8.45 2.41
CA ALA A 231 -8.43 -7.62 3.36
C ALA A 231 -7.18 -8.34 3.91
N GLU A 232 -6.00 -7.72 3.74
CA GLU A 232 -4.71 -8.25 4.21
C GLU A 232 -3.83 -7.13 4.74
N ARG A 233 -2.99 -7.44 5.73
CA ARG A 233 -2.00 -6.49 6.25
C ARG A 233 -0.77 -6.48 5.36
N LEU A 234 -0.53 -5.36 4.69
CA LEU A 234 0.64 -5.17 3.86
C LEU A 234 1.84 -4.72 4.72
N PRO A 235 3.07 -4.89 4.23
CA PRO A 235 4.25 -4.33 4.89
C PRO A 235 4.26 -2.81 4.88
N ALA A 236 4.95 -2.22 5.85
CA ALA A 236 5.17 -0.78 5.95
C ALA A 236 5.67 -0.15 4.63
N LEU A 237 6.64 -0.82 4.00
CA LEU A 237 7.21 -0.42 2.70
C LEU A 237 6.16 -0.39 1.58
N ALA A 238 5.13 -1.24 1.63
CA ALA A 238 4.09 -1.25 0.61
C ALA A 238 3.28 0.06 0.63
N GLU A 239 2.93 0.58 1.81
CA GLU A 239 2.23 1.84 1.92
C GLU A 239 3.12 3.03 1.54
N LEU A 240 4.41 3.01 1.89
CA LEU A 240 5.37 4.03 1.43
C LEU A 240 5.40 4.09 -0.10
N ILE A 241 5.48 2.94 -0.77
CA ILE A 241 5.56 2.89 -2.24
C ILE A 241 4.22 3.23 -2.90
N GLN A 242 3.09 2.96 -2.25
CA GLN A 242 1.79 3.48 -2.72
C GLN A 242 1.73 5.01 -2.61
N MET A 243 2.22 5.58 -1.51
CA MET A 243 2.29 7.03 -1.33
C MET A 243 3.28 7.66 -2.33
N GLU A 244 4.40 7.02 -2.63
CA GLU A 244 5.32 7.42 -3.71
C GLU A 244 4.60 7.48 -5.05
N GLY A 245 3.84 6.44 -5.38
CA GLY A 245 3.08 6.40 -6.62
C GLY A 245 2.14 7.58 -6.78
N ARG A 246 1.44 7.94 -5.70
CA ARG A 246 0.56 9.12 -5.67
C ARG A 246 1.32 10.44 -5.76
N TRP A 247 2.47 10.54 -5.10
CA TRP A 247 3.32 11.72 -5.21
C TRP A 247 3.78 11.95 -6.65
N VAL A 248 4.24 10.89 -7.33
CA VAL A 248 4.68 10.96 -8.73
C VAL A 248 3.53 11.26 -9.68
N GLU A 249 2.34 10.72 -9.44
CA GLU A 249 1.15 11.06 -10.24
C GLU A 249 0.79 12.56 -10.16
N MET A 250 0.99 13.19 -9.00
CA MET A 250 0.68 14.59 -8.77
C MET A 250 1.78 15.55 -9.23
N ASN A 251 3.03 15.25 -8.87
CA ASN A 251 4.16 16.18 -9.01
C ASN A 251 5.12 15.80 -10.15
N GLY A 252 4.93 14.63 -10.76
CA GLY A 252 5.88 14.05 -11.71
C GLY A 252 7.01 13.28 -11.01
N TYR A 253 7.79 12.56 -11.80
CA TYR A 253 8.92 11.80 -11.28
C TYR A 253 10.10 12.71 -10.99
N SER A 254 10.57 12.70 -9.75
CA SER A 254 11.77 13.41 -9.29
C SER A 254 12.62 12.45 -8.47
N ARG A 255 13.79 12.06 -8.98
CA ARG A 255 14.68 11.13 -8.28
C ARG A 255 15.08 11.66 -6.90
N THR A 256 15.32 12.96 -6.77
CA THR A 256 15.68 13.59 -5.50
C THR A 256 14.57 13.49 -4.48
N ASP A 257 13.31 13.61 -4.90
CA ASP A 257 12.15 13.49 -4.01
C ASP A 257 12.05 12.06 -3.49
N ILE A 258 12.23 11.07 -4.37
CA ILE A 258 12.07 9.68 -3.97
C ILE A 258 13.25 9.21 -3.09
N GLU A 259 14.46 9.72 -3.34
CA GLU A 259 15.61 9.51 -2.45
C GLU A 259 15.39 10.16 -1.08
N SER A 260 14.84 11.38 -1.03
CA SER A 260 14.47 12.06 0.23
C SER A 260 13.40 11.28 0.99
N MET A 261 12.34 10.89 0.30
CA MET A 261 11.23 10.08 0.82
C MET A 261 11.71 8.78 1.48
N LEU A 262 12.52 7.98 0.77
CA LEU A 262 13.06 6.74 1.31
C LEU A 262 14.02 6.99 2.45
N GLY A 263 14.86 8.03 2.37
CA GLY A 263 15.79 8.41 3.43
C GLY A 263 15.07 8.77 4.74
N ALA A 264 14.06 9.64 4.63
CA ALA A 264 13.22 10.10 5.73
C ALA A 264 12.40 8.96 6.37
N TRP A 265 11.82 8.09 5.54
CA TRP A 265 11.13 6.89 6.05
C TRP A 265 12.10 5.90 6.71
N SER A 266 13.28 5.70 6.12
CA SER A 266 14.27 4.75 6.65
C SER A 266 14.87 5.20 7.98
N SER A 267 14.97 6.51 8.23
CA SER A 267 15.48 7.08 9.48
C SER A 267 14.46 7.08 10.61
N SER A 268 13.17 6.95 10.29
CA SER A 268 12.04 6.97 11.24
C SER A 268 11.44 5.59 11.54
N THR A 269 11.90 4.55 10.84
CA THR A 269 11.43 3.15 11.01
C THR A 269 12.50 2.24 11.61
N PRO A 270 12.13 1.06 12.12
CA PRO A 270 13.10 0.06 12.56
C PRO A 270 14.13 -0.26 11.45
N SER A 271 15.41 -0.28 11.81
CA SER A 271 16.51 -0.57 10.85
C SER A 271 16.41 -1.96 10.19
N SER A 272 15.64 -2.87 10.78
CA SER A 272 15.32 -4.18 10.21
C SER A 272 14.43 -4.07 8.96
N TRP A 273 13.64 -2.99 8.82
CA TRP A 273 12.72 -2.75 7.69
C TRP A 273 13.38 -2.00 6.53
N SER A 274 14.42 -1.21 6.81
CA SER A 274 15.11 -0.36 5.84
C SER A 274 16.54 -0.81 5.50
N ASN A 275 17.00 -1.95 6.02
CA ASN A 275 18.32 -2.46 5.65
C ASN A 275 18.41 -2.88 4.17
N LYS A 276 19.64 -3.01 3.66
CA LYS A 276 19.93 -3.40 2.28
C LYS A 276 19.16 -4.64 1.80
N LYS A 277 18.92 -5.63 2.65
CA LYS A 277 18.19 -6.86 2.25
C LYS A 277 16.68 -6.61 2.18
N ALA A 278 16.12 -5.83 3.09
CA ALA A 278 14.69 -5.51 3.12
C ALA A 278 14.28 -4.63 1.93
N LEU A 279 15.15 -3.71 1.50
CA LEU A 279 14.94 -2.86 0.34
C LEU A 279 15.33 -3.51 -0.99
N SER A 280 16.02 -4.65 -0.96
CA SER A 280 16.59 -5.31 -2.13
C SER A 280 15.52 -5.72 -3.15
N THR A 281 15.74 -5.37 -4.41
CA THR A 281 14.84 -5.69 -5.54
C THR A 281 14.72 -7.20 -5.74
N VAL A 282 15.84 -7.93 -5.61
CA VAL A 282 15.85 -9.40 -5.70
C VAL A 282 15.13 -10.10 -4.54
N LEU A 283 14.92 -9.40 -3.41
CA LEU A 283 14.22 -9.89 -2.22
C LEU A 283 12.88 -9.17 -1.98
N GLY A 284 12.22 -8.73 -3.05
CA GLY A 284 10.85 -8.21 -2.94
C GLY A 284 10.73 -6.91 -2.15
N GLY A 285 11.77 -6.06 -2.20
CA GLY A 285 11.77 -4.71 -1.66
C GLY A 285 10.84 -3.77 -2.43
N ALA A 286 11.23 -2.51 -2.62
CA ALA A 286 10.31 -1.48 -3.13
C ALA A 286 9.67 -1.80 -4.50
N TRP A 287 10.41 -2.40 -5.43
CA TRP A 287 9.91 -2.64 -6.79
C TRP A 287 8.70 -3.59 -6.90
N ILE A 288 8.59 -4.63 -6.05
CA ILE A 288 7.39 -5.50 -6.09
C ILE A 288 6.16 -4.73 -5.61
N TRP A 289 6.34 -3.81 -4.65
CA TRP A 289 5.27 -2.94 -4.17
C TRP A 289 4.94 -1.83 -5.15
N ARG A 290 5.91 -1.39 -5.97
CA ARG A 290 5.65 -0.50 -7.10
C ARG A 290 4.85 -1.20 -8.18
N TYR A 291 5.21 -2.44 -8.50
CA TYR A 291 4.43 -3.28 -9.41
C TYR A 291 3.00 -3.50 -8.89
N TYR A 292 2.86 -3.79 -7.60
CA TYR A 292 1.56 -3.86 -6.93
C TYR A 292 0.75 -2.57 -7.09
N ASP A 293 1.33 -1.41 -6.77
CA ASP A 293 0.65 -0.12 -6.88
C ASP A 293 0.21 0.19 -8.33
N VAL A 294 1.08 -0.06 -9.30
CA VAL A 294 0.78 0.17 -10.73
C VAL A 294 -0.32 -0.76 -11.25
N LEU A 295 -0.41 -2.01 -10.75
CA LEU A 295 -1.55 -2.88 -11.07
C LEU A 295 -2.86 -2.28 -10.56
N PHE A 296 -2.87 -1.63 -9.40
CA PHE A 296 -4.07 -0.94 -8.91
C PHE A 296 -4.35 0.37 -9.62
N SER A 297 -3.33 1.12 -10.06
CA SER A 297 -3.55 2.27 -10.96
C SER A 297 -4.12 1.81 -12.31
N TYR A 298 -3.68 0.66 -12.85
CA TYR A 298 -4.33 0.03 -14.01
C TYR A 298 -5.78 -0.33 -13.71
N ALA A 299 -6.06 -0.97 -12.57
CA ALA A 299 -7.39 -1.41 -12.21
C ALA A 299 -8.37 -0.23 -12.05
N GLU A 300 -7.98 0.82 -11.33
CA GLU A 300 -8.77 2.05 -11.19
C GLU A 300 -9.01 2.72 -12.55
N ALA A 301 -8.01 2.74 -13.42
CA ALA A 301 -8.17 3.30 -14.76
C ALA A 301 -9.19 2.52 -15.61
N VAL A 302 -9.24 1.18 -15.49
CA VAL A 302 -10.30 0.37 -16.11
C VAL A 302 -11.65 0.63 -15.45
N LEU A 303 -11.69 0.68 -14.12
CA LEU A 303 -12.90 0.85 -13.32
C LEU A 303 -13.62 2.16 -13.68
N TYR A 304 -12.87 3.25 -13.84
CA TYR A 304 -13.40 4.59 -14.15
C TYR A 304 -13.23 5.01 -15.62
N ASP A 305 -12.91 4.11 -16.54
CA ASP A 305 -12.65 4.43 -17.96
C ASP A 305 -11.68 5.63 -18.14
N ASP A 306 -10.61 5.66 -17.37
CA ASP A 306 -9.51 6.63 -17.53
C ASP A 306 -8.48 6.10 -18.54
N LYS A 307 -8.64 6.51 -19.79
CA LYS A 307 -7.75 6.10 -20.88
C LYS A 307 -6.30 6.56 -20.68
N LYS A 308 -6.08 7.73 -20.06
CA LYS A 308 -4.73 8.27 -19.87
C LYS A 308 -3.99 7.49 -18.78
N GLY A 309 -4.65 7.27 -17.65
CA GLY A 309 -4.13 6.43 -16.57
C GLY A 309 -3.84 5.00 -17.05
N LEU A 310 -4.73 4.44 -17.88
CA LEU A 310 -4.59 3.08 -18.42
C LEU A 310 -3.33 2.93 -19.28
N GLU A 311 -3.09 3.86 -20.21
CA GLU A 311 -1.90 3.81 -21.07
C GLU A 311 -0.60 4.06 -20.30
N SER A 312 -0.63 4.95 -19.30
CA SER A 312 0.50 5.16 -18.39
C SER A 312 0.87 3.88 -17.64
N ALA A 313 -0.12 3.23 -17.00
CA ALA A 313 0.09 1.98 -16.28
C ALA A 313 0.59 0.85 -17.19
N LYS A 314 0.01 0.69 -18.39
CA LYS A 314 0.50 -0.28 -19.39
C LYS A 314 1.94 -0.02 -19.82
N SER A 315 2.32 1.25 -19.99
CA SER A 315 3.69 1.60 -20.37
C SER A 315 4.66 1.14 -19.30
N TRP A 316 4.39 1.45 -18.03
CA TRP A 316 5.25 1.02 -16.92
C TRP A 316 5.30 -0.51 -16.79
N LEU A 317 4.14 -1.20 -16.91
CA LEU A 317 4.09 -2.67 -16.84
C LEU A 317 4.89 -3.37 -17.96
N LYS A 318 5.05 -2.75 -19.13
CA LYS A 318 5.91 -3.29 -20.21
C LYS A 318 7.40 -3.27 -19.81
N ASP A 319 7.84 -2.26 -19.06
CA ASP A 319 9.24 -2.16 -18.60
C ASP A 319 9.57 -3.17 -17.50
N VAL A 320 8.57 -3.68 -16.77
CA VAL A 320 8.75 -4.74 -15.76
C VAL A 320 9.39 -6.00 -16.37
N THR A 321 9.08 -6.36 -17.62
CA THR A 321 9.70 -7.52 -18.27
C THR A 321 11.23 -7.39 -18.35
N ARG A 322 11.74 -6.18 -18.60
CA ARG A 322 13.19 -5.91 -18.63
C ARG A 322 13.81 -6.06 -17.25
N LEU A 323 13.13 -5.53 -16.23
CA LEU A 323 13.57 -5.67 -14.84
C LEU A 323 13.61 -7.15 -14.44
N GLN A 324 12.56 -7.92 -14.75
CA GLN A 324 12.50 -9.35 -14.47
C GLN A 324 13.59 -10.15 -15.18
N ALA A 325 13.93 -9.80 -16.44
CA ALA A 325 15.04 -10.42 -17.15
C ALA A 325 16.37 -10.18 -16.43
N HIS A 326 16.62 -8.96 -15.95
CA HIS A 326 17.79 -8.63 -15.14
C HIS A 326 17.83 -9.42 -13.83
N LEU A 327 16.70 -9.53 -13.12
CA LEU A 327 16.60 -10.35 -11.91
C LEU A 327 16.84 -11.84 -12.20
N GLY A 328 16.45 -12.34 -13.38
CA GLY A 328 16.78 -13.67 -13.86
C GLY A 328 18.30 -13.90 -13.94
N VAL A 329 19.04 -12.94 -14.49
CA VAL A 329 20.51 -12.97 -14.54
C VAL A 329 21.11 -12.96 -13.13
N LEU A 330 20.54 -12.20 -12.19
CA LEU A 330 21.01 -12.19 -10.80
C LEU A 330 20.79 -13.53 -10.10
N ARG A 331 19.70 -14.26 -10.38
CA ARG A 331 19.52 -15.62 -9.85
C ARG A 331 20.61 -16.58 -10.36
N VAL A 332 21.09 -16.41 -11.59
CA VAL A 332 22.24 -17.17 -12.11
C VAL A 332 23.50 -16.88 -11.30
N TRP A 333 23.81 -15.60 -11.05
CA TRP A 333 24.92 -15.23 -10.15
C TRP A 333 24.75 -15.82 -8.75
N LYS A 334 23.53 -15.86 -8.21
CA LYS A 334 23.28 -16.47 -6.91
C LYS A 334 23.55 -17.98 -6.92
N SER A 335 23.23 -18.67 -8.01
CA SER A 335 23.48 -20.10 -8.16
C SER A 335 24.99 -20.44 -8.16
N GLY A 336 25.85 -19.54 -8.66
CA GLY A 336 27.30 -19.68 -8.60
C GLY A 336 27.85 -19.83 -7.17
N VAL A 337 27.16 -19.28 -6.17
CA VAL A 337 27.47 -19.49 -4.74
C VAL A 337 27.32 -20.96 -4.36
N TRP A 338 26.21 -21.58 -4.75
CA TRP A 338 25.93 -22.99 -4.47
C TRP A 338 26.87 -23.91 -5.24
N VAL A 339 27.15 -23.60 -6.51
CA VAL A 339 28.15 -24.35 -7.30
C VAL A 339 29.51 -24.31 -6.60
N GLY A 340 29.96 -23.14 -6.16
CA GLY A 340 31.22 -23.01 -5.41
C GLY A 340 31.25 -23.80 -4.10
N ILE A 341 30.14 -23.80 -3.34
CA ILE A 341 30.00 -24.59 -2.10
C ILE A 341 30.03 -26.09 -2.40
N THR A 342 29.27 -26.56 -3.38
CA THR A 342 29.26 -27.96 -3.79
C THR A 342 30.64 -28.40 -4.25
N THR A 343 31.36 -27.58 -5.01
CA THR A 343 32.75 -27.86 -5.41
C THR A 343 33.68 -28.05 -4.21
N MET A 344 33.55 -27.23 -3.15
CA MET A 344 34.31 -27.42 -1.91
C MET A 344 33.95 -28.72 -1.20
N ILE A 345 32.67 -29.07 -1.13
CA ILE A 345 32.19 -30.33 -0.54
C ILE A 345 32.73 -31.54 -1.32
N VAL A 346 32.63 -31.50 -2.65
CA VAL A 346 33.15 -32.55 -3.54
C VAL A 346 34.67 -32.68 -3.38
N ALA A 347 35.42 -31.59 -3.27
CA ALA A 347 36.86 -31.62 -3.03
C ALA A 347 37.20 -32.29 -1.68
N TYR A 348 36.45 -31.95 -0.62
CA TYR A 348 36.63 -32.57 0.70
C TYR A 348 36.36 -34.08 0.67
N TYR A 349 35.21 -34.50 0.13
CA TYR A 349 34.87 -35.92 0.04
C TYR A 349 35.78 -36.67 -0.92
N GLY A 350 36.17 -36.06 -2.04
CA GLY A 350 37.09 -36.62 -3.02
C GLY A 350 38.46 -36.93 -2.42
N TRP A 351 38.96 -36.04 -1.54
CA TRP A 351 40.14 -36.30 -0.74
C TRP A 351 39.92 -37.42 0.30
N GLN A 352 38.80 -37.39 1.02
CA GLN A 352 38.47 -38.39 2.05
C GLN A 352 38.38 -39.82 1.52
N ILE A 353 37.84 -40.01 0.30
CA ILE A 353 37.75 -41.33 -0.34
C ILE A 353 38.98 -41.68 -1.18
N GLU A 354 40.06 -40.92 -1.05
CA GLU A 354 41.35 -41.11 -1.76
C GLU A 354 41.25 -41.02 -3.29
N SER A 355 40.15 -40.48 -3.83
CA SER A 355 39.98 -40.22 -5.27
C SER A 355 40.74 -38.99 -5.78
N MET A 356 41.23 -38.13 -4.87
CA MET A 356 41.99 -36.92 -5.17
C MET A 356 43.23 -36.80 -4.28
N THR A 357 44.33 -36.28 -4.83
CA THR A 357 45.49 -35.92 -4.02
C THR A 357 45.19 -34.70 -3.15
N PRO A 358 45.87 -34.53 -1.99
CA PRO A 358 45.64 -33.38 -1.12
C PRO A 358 45.83 -32.03 -1.82
N SER A 359 46.86 -31.88 -2.66
CA SER A 359 47.13 -30.64 -3.39
C SER A 359 46.05 -30.33 -4.43
N PHE A 360 45.56 -31.35 -5.13
CA PHE A 360 44.47 -31.19 -6.10
C PHE A 360 43.15 -30.82 -5.40
N ALA A 361 42.80 -31.51 -4.31
CA ALA A 361 41.61 -31.21 -3.52
C ALA A 361 41.64 -29.79 -2.96
N ILE A 362 42.78 -29.33 -2.42
CA ILE A 362 42.94 -27.94 -1.96
C ILE A 362 42.75 -26.96 -3.12
N GLY A 363 43.35 -27.21 -4.29
CA GLY A 363 43.19 -26.36 -5.47
C GLY A 363 41.73 -26.23 -5.93
N VAL A 364 41.00 -27.35 -5.97
CA VAL A 364 39.57 -27.38 -6.32
C VAL A 364 38.72 -26.65 -5.27
N ALA A 365 39.00 -26.86 -3.99
CA ALA A 365 38.30 -26.17 -2.90
C ALA A 365 38.52 -24.64 -2.96
N LEU A 366 39.76 -24.19 -3.22
CA LEU A 366 40.07 -22.77 -3.39
C LEU A 366 39.36 -22.17 -4.61
N ALA A 367 39.31 -22.87 -5.73
CA ALA A 367 38.56 -22.43 -6.91
C ALA A 367 37.05 -22.32 -6.60
N GLY A 368 36.48 -23.28 -5.86
CA GLY A 368 35.10 -23.24 -5.39
C GLY A 368 34.82 -22.04 -4.46
N ALA A 369 35.73 -21.77 -3.52
CA ALA A 369 35.64 -20.62 -2.63
C ALA A 369 35.68 -19.28 -3.39
N LEU A 370 36.61 -19.13 -4.34
CA LEU A 370 36.73 -17.95 -5.19
C LEU A 370 35.48 -17.73 -6.04
N LEU A 371 34.97 -18.80 -6.68
CA LEU A 371 33.74 -18.74 -7.45
C LEU A 371 32.55 -18.30 -6.58
N SER A 372 32.42 -18.87 -5.38
CA SER A 372 31.35 -18.54 -4.45
C SER A 372 31.39 -17.08 -4.01
N PHE A 373 32.59 -16.60 -3.63
CA PHE A 373 32.81 -15.22 -3.22
C PHE A 373 32.55 -14.22 -4.35
N ALA A 374 33.15 -14.45 -5.53
CA ALA A 374 32.98 -13.58 -6.69
C ALA A 374 31.51 -13.52 -7.13
N SER A 375 30.84 -14.67 -7.17
CA SER A 375 29.42 -14.78 -7.53
C SER A 375 28.52 -14.03 -6.55
N ASN A 376 28.74 -14.18 -5.24
CA ASN A 376 27.97 -13.45 -4.22
C ASN A 376 28.23 -11.94 -4.27
N ARG A 377 29.48 -11.52 -4.53
CA ARG A 377 29.81 -10.10 -4.70
C ARG A 377 29.13 -9.50 -5.92
N MET A 378 29.16 -10.20 -7.06
CA MET A 378 28.49 -9.78 -8.29
C MET A 378 26.97 -9.69 -8.12
N TYR A 379 26.38 -10.65 -7.41
CA TYR A 379 24.95 -10.64 -7.07
C TYR A 379 24.54 -9.36 -6.33
N TRP A 380 25.26 -8.98 -5.27
CA TRP A 380 24.92 -7.80 -4.45
C TRP A 380 25.37 -6.46 -5.04
N TRP A 381 26.31 -6.49 -5.99
CA TRP A 381 26.76 -5.29 -6.71
C TRP A 381 25.81 -4.93 -7.86
N LYS A 382 25.21 -5.95 -8.49
CA LYS A 382 24.27 -5.76 -9.61
C LYS A 382 22.79 -5.75 -9.20
N ASP A 383 22.49 -5.93 -7.91
CA ASP A 383 21.14 -5.72 -7.37
C ASP A 383 20.69 -4.28 -7.68
N PRO A 384 19.56 -4.09 -8.40
CA PRO A 384 19.07 -2.75 -8.72
C PRO A 384 18.87 -1.90 -7.47
N SER A 385 19.05 -0.59 -7.65
CA SER A 385 18.64 0.40 -6.65
C SER A 385 17.19 0.13 -6.23
N PRO A 386 16.87 0.24 -4.94
CA PRO A 386 15.49 0.09 -4.47
C PRO A 386 14.54 1.10 -5.12
N ILE A 387 15.08 2.19 -5.66
CA ILE A 387 14.35 3.32 -6.26
C ILE A 387 15.09 3.79 -7.50
#